data_AF-A0A921IP56-F1
#
_entry.id   AF-A0A921IP56-F1
#
_cell.length_a   1.000
_cell.length_b   1.000
_cell.length_c   1.000
_cell.angle_alpha   90.00
_cell.angle_beta   90.00
_cell.angle_gamma   90.00
#
_symmetry.space_group_name_H-M   'P 1'
#
loop_
_entity.id
_entity.type
_entity.pdbx_description
1 polymer ?
#
loop_
_entity_poly.entity_id
_entity_poly.type
_entity_poly.pdbx_seq_one_letter_code
_entity_poly.pdbx_strand_id
1 'polypeptide(L)'
;MNTKEKNFVSAVVYLHNDGARAAEFCRAVAAELDAHFAQYELVAVDDACTDDTVEKLRAWGREQAAPLTILHMSLHHGLENAMNAGLDAAIGDYVYEFDSTRMPYPAACIFQAYQTALEGNDIVSVCPGATRGSSELFYKIFNAYSHSPYRLRTDAFRLVTRRAINRVHASSAHLPYRKAAYAASGLRMTDLLFDGRMTEKQSGRFNLAIDSLALYTDAGFKVSMGITLCMLALALAELLYTLVIFFTGHPVAGWTTTMFVITVGFSGLFAVLTIVVKYLSLLLDLTFKQQKYLVESIEKLQK
;
A
#
# COMPACT_ATOMS: atom_id res chain seq x y z
N MET A 1 -39.38 -7.24 8.34
CA MET A 1 -38.35 -8.23 8.70
C MET A 1 -37.22 -8.06 7.70
N ASN A 2 -36.13 -7.39 8.07
CA ASN A 2 -34.95 -7.30 7.19
C ASN A 2 -34.34 -8.70 7.12
N THR A 3 -34.30 -9.26 5.91
CA THR A 3 -33.61 -10.53 5.68
C THR A 3 -32.13 -10.23 5.75
N LYS A 4 -31.45 -10.70 6.81
CA LYS A 4 -30.00 -10.55 6.93
C LYS A 4 -29.29 -11.31 5.80
N GLU A 5 -28.19 -10.76 5.34
CA GLU A 5 -27.31 -11.36 4.33
C GLU A 5 -26.67 -12.64 4.88
N LYS A 6 -26.60 -13.69 4.04
CA LYS A 6 -26.05 -15.00 4.44
C LYS A 6 -24.56 -15.13 4.18
N ASN A 7 -23.98 -14.22 3.40
CA ASN A 7 -22.55 -14.20 3.13
C ASN A 7 -21.78 -13.95 4.42
N PHE A 8 -20.67 -14.65 4.59
CA PHE A 8 -19.86 -14.51 5.79
C PHE A 8 -18.86 -13.39 5.60
N VAL A 9 -18.77 -12.47 6.57
CA VAL A 9 -17.95 -11.27 6.45
C VAL A 9 -16.97 -11.14 7.59
N SER A 10 -15.71 -10.83 7.27
CA SER A 10 -14.68 -10.52 8.27
C SER A 10 -14.42 -9.02 8.28
N ALA A 11 -14.31 -8.43 9.46
CA ALA A 11 -13.80 -7.07 9.61
C ALA A 11 -12.44 -7.10 10.29
N VAL A 12 -11.40 -6.78 9.52
CA VAL A 12 -10.01 -6.69 9.98
C VAL A 12 -9.70 -5.26 10.39
N VAL A 13 -9.26 -5.06 11.62
CA VAL A 13 -9.00 -3.74 12.21
C VAL A 13 -7.56 -3.68 12.70
N TYR A 14 -6.80 -2.70 12.22
CA TYR A 14 -5.47 -2.38 12.75
C TYR A 14 -5.57 -1.56 14.03
N LEU A 15 -4.81 -1.96 15.06
CA LEU A 15 -4.73 -1.26 16.34
C LEU A 15 -3.28 -0.95 16.70
N HIS A 16 -3.02 0.30 17.07
CA HIS A 16 -1.75 0.69 17.68
C HIS A 16 -1.93 1.91 18.58
N ASN A 17 -1.99 1.65 19.89
CA ASN A 17 -2.16 2.68 20.93
C ASN A 17 -3.40 3.59 20.73
N ASP A 18 -4.55 2.97 20.51
CA ASP A 18 -5.84 3.64 20.24
C ASP A 18 -6.69 3.85 21.52
N GLY A 19 -6.31 3.24 22.64
CA GLY A 19 -7.01 3.25 23.91
C GLY A 19 -8.49 2.88 23.80
N ALA A 20 -9.37 3.70 24.40
CA ALA A 20 -10.81 3.47 24.38
C ALA A 20 -11.45 3.55 22.98
N ARG A 21 -10.80 4.26 22.04
CA ARG A 21 -11.32 4.44 20.68
C ARG A 21 -11.41 3.13 19.93
N ALA A 22 -10.50 2.19 20.19
CA ALA A 22 -10.54 0.86 19.56
C ALA A 22 -11.84 0.11 19.86
N ALA A 23 -12.25 0.09 21.13
CA ALA A 23 -13.47 -0.59 21.55
C ALA A 23 -14.73 0.13 21.03
N GLU A 24 -14.76 1.46 21.03
CA GLU A 24 -15.86 2.24 20.46
C GLU A 24 -16.02 2.01 18.96
N PHE A 25 -14.90 1.99 18.24
CA PHE A 25 -14.86 1.69 16.82
C PHE A 25 -15.38 0.29 16.52
N CYS A 26 -14.85 -0.73 17.19
CA CYS A 26 -15.28 -2.11 16.99
C CYS A 26 -16.76 -2.29 17.35
N ARG A 27 -17.27 -1.57 18.35
CA ARG A 27 -18.70 -1.55 18.70
C ARG A 27 -19.55 -0.97 17.57
N ALA A 28 -19.13 0.15 16.97
CA ALA A 28 -19.85 0.76 15.86
C ALA A 28 -19.85 -0.15 14.61
N VAL A 29 -18.71 -0.77 14.28
CA VAL A 29 -18.63 -1.76 13.18
C VAL A 29 -19.52 -2.97 13.48
N ALA A 30 -19.44 -3.53 14.68
CA ALA A 30 -20.22 -4.70 15.07
C ALA A 30 -21.73 -4.43 15.02
N ALA A 31 -22.17 -3.24 15.42
CA ALA A 31 -23.58 -2.84 15.35
C ALA A 31 -24.10 -2.81 13.91
N GLU A 32 -23.31 -2.26 12.99
CA GLU A 32 -23.65 -2.22 11.56
C GLU A 32 -23.63 -3.63 10.95
N LEU A 33 -22.62 -4.44 11.28
CA LEU A 33 -22.54 -5.82 10.77
C LEU A 33 -23.69 -6.69 11.31
N ASP A 34 -24.02 -6.58 12.60
CA ASP A 34 -25.12 -7.33 13.18
C ASP A 34 -26.48 -6.90 12.60
N ALA A 35 -26.67 -5.64 12.24
CA ALA A 35 -27.90 -5.19 11.60
C ALA A 35 -28.15 -5.86 10.23
N HIS A 36 -27.08 -6.17 9.50
CA HIS A 36 -27.14 -6.54 8.09
C HIS A 36 -26.73 -7.98 7.76
N PHE A 37 -25.88 -8.63 8.56
CA PHE A 37 -25.31 -9.95 8.27
C PHE A 37 -25.73 -11.00 9.31
N ALA A 38 -26.05 -12.20 8.83
CA ALA A 38 -26.41 -13.32 9.69
C ALA A 38 -25.20 -13.87 10.44
N GLN A 39 -24.02 -13.83 9.83
CA GLN A 39 -22.76 -14.28 10.39
C GLN A 39 -21.65 -13.30 10.00
N TYR A 40 -20.84 -12.90 10.97
CA TYR A 40 -19.64 -12.09 10.75
C TYR A 40 -18.61 -12.41 11.83
N GLU A 41 -17.37 -12.01 11.59
CA GLU A 41 -16.30 -12.05 12.59
C GLU A 41 -15.54 -10.73 12.63
N LEU A 42 -14.92 -10.46 13.78
CA LEU A 42 -14.02 -9.34 13.98
C LEU A 42 -12.62 -9.87 14.20
N VAL A 43 -11.66 -9.30 13.48
CA VAL A 43 -10.24 -9.64 13.56
C VAL A 43 -9.48 -8.36 13.89
N ALA A 44 -9.15 -8.17 15.16
CA ALA A 44 -8.35 -7.05 15.63
C ALA A 44 -6.88 -7.45 15.63
N VAL A 45 -6.03 -6.67 14.98
CA VAL A 45 -4.58 -6.89 14.99
C VAL A 45 -3.93 -5.87 15.91
N ASP A 46 -3.40 -6.36 17.02
CA ASP A 46 -2.64 -5.61 17.99
C ASP A 46 -1.17 -5.54 17.56
N ASP A 47 -0.76 -4.41 16.99
CA ASP A 47 0.62 -4.18 16.53
C ASP A 47 1.52 -3.71 17.67
N ALA A 48 1.65 -4.56 18.70
CA ALA A 48 2.40 -4.31 19.93
C ALA A 48 1.98 -3.03 20.67
N CYS A 49 0.68 -2.92 20.98
CA CYS A 49 0.15 -1.84 21.82
C CYS A 49 0.79 -1.88 23.22
N THR A 50 1.09 -0.69 23.74
CA THR A 50 1.68 -0.50 25.09
C THR A 50 0.70 0.16 26.07
N ASP A 51 -0.46 0.56 25.59
CA ASP A 51 -1.50 1.23 26.35
C ASP A 51 -2.64 0.27 26.75
N ASP A 52 -3.78 0.82 27.18
CA ASP A 52 -4.95 0.06 27.61
C ASP A 52 -5.87 -0.38 26.45
N THR A 53 -5.42 -0.31 25.19
CA THR A 53 -6.20 -0.68 23.99
C THR A 53 -6.70 -2.12 24.07
N VAL A 54 -5.80 -3.07 24.30
CA VAL A 54 -6.11 -4.51 24.32
C VAL A 54 -7.03 -4.85 25.49
N GLU A 55 -6.78 -4.29 26.67
CA GLU A 55 -7.59 -4.56 27.85
C GLU A 55 -9.04 -4.10 27.66
N LYS A 56 -9.24 -2.88 27.14
CA LYS A 56 -10.58 -2.35 26.86
C LYS A 56 -11.29 -3.14 25.76
N LEU A 57 -10.57 -3.52 24.70
CA LEU A 57 -11.12 -4.31 23.62
C LEU A 57 -11.53 -5.71 24.11
N ARG A 58 -10.69 -6.36 24.92
CA ARG A 58 -10.97 -7.66 25.53
C ARG A 58 -12.19 -7.60 26.46
N ALA A 59 -12.30 -6.55 27.28
CA ALA A 59 -13.44 -6.36 28.17
C ALA A 59 -14.76 -6.29 27.39
N TRP A 60 -14.80 -5.48 26.33
CA TRP A 60 -15.97 -5.39 25.44
C TRP A 60 -16.21 -6.69 24.64
N GLY A 61 -15.15 -7.31 24.15
CA GLY A 61 -15.23 -8.51 23.31
C GLY A 61 -15.86 -9.71 23.99
N ARG A 62 -15.70 -9.85 25.31
CA ARG A 62 -16.33 -10.93 26.11
C ARG A 62 -17.85 -10.82 26.19
N GLU A 63 -18.39 -9.63 26.00
CA GLU A 63 -19.84 -9.38 26.06
C GLU A 63 -20.52 -9.66 24.71
N GLN A 64 -19.73 -9.74 23.63
CA GLN A 64 -20.24 -9.86 22.27
C GLN A 64 -20.64 -11.28 21.88
N ALA A 65 -21.71 -11.38 21.09
CA ALA A 65 -22.18 -12.66 20.55
C ALA A 65 -21.35 -13.12 19.34
N ALA A 66 -20.87 -12.16 18.54
CA ALA A 66 -20.02 -12.46 17.39
C ALA A 66 -18.58 -12.76 17.83
N PRO A 67 -17.88 -13.68 17.12
CA PRO A 67 -16.51 -14.02 17.44
C PRO A 67 -15.57 -12.82 17.20
N LEU A 68 -14.76 -12.52 18.21
CA LEU A 68 -13.66 -11.56 18.14
C LEU A 68 -12.33 -12.30 18.25
N THR A 69 -11.50 -12.20 17.24
CA THR A 69 -10.11 -12.69 17.26
C THR A 69 -9.17 -11.50 17.43
N ILE A 70 -8.31 -11.55 18.43
CA ILE A 70 -7.23 -10.58 18.64
C ILE A 70 -5.92 -11.28 18.27
N LEU A 71 -5.23 -10.76 17.25
CA LEU A 71 -3.87 -11.19 16.89
C LEU A 71 -2.86 -10.29 17.57
N HIS A 72 -2.07 -10.84 18.48
CA HIS A 72 -0.98 -10.14 19.13
C HIS A 72 0.28 -10.30 18.31
N MET A 73 0.79 -9.18 17.81
CA MET A 73 2.07 -9.12 17.11
C MET A 73 3.20 -9.09 18.14
N SER A 74 4.26 -9.87 17.91
CA SER A 74 5.40 -9.97 18.85
C SER A 74 6.23 -8.70 18.98
N LEU A 75 6.21 -7.86 17.94
CA LEU A 75 6.94 -6.61 17.82
C LEU A 75 6.09 -5.63 17.00
N HIS A 76 6.39 -4.34 17.07
CA HIS A 76 5.74 -3.35 16.20
C HIS A 76 6.24 -3.53 14.76
N HIS A 77 5.36 -4.04 13.87
CA HIS A 77 5.64 -4.35 12.47
C HIS A 77 5.15 -3.27 11.50
N GLY A 78 4.26 -2.39 11.95
CA GLY A 78 3.61 -1.34 11.16
C GLY A 78 2.36 -1.83 10.41
N LEU A 79 1.53 -0.85 10.02
CA LEU A 79 0.20 -1.03 9.42
C LEU A 79 0.11 -2.14 8.36
N GLU A 80 0.96 -2.13 7.34
CA GLU A 80 0.81 -3.05 6.19
C GLU A 80 1.08 -4.50 6.61
N ASN A 81 2.10 -4.74 7.44
CA ASN A 81 2.44 -6.08 7.90
C ASN A 81 1.42 -6.63 8.91
N ALA A 82 0.98 -5.79 9.84
CA ALA A 82 -0.08 -6.14 10.78
C ALA A 82 -1.39 -6.45 10.04
N MET A 83 -1.78 -5.63 9.07
CA MET A 83 -2.98 -5.91 8.27
C MET A 83 -2.86 -7.19 7.44
N ASN A 84 -1.67 -7.51 6.91
CA ASN A 84 -1.45 -8.80 6.24
C ASN A 84 -1.68 -9.99 7.20
N ALA A 85 -1.23 -9.90 8.45
CA ALA A 85 -1.50 -10.92 9.47
C ALA A 85 -3.00 -11.09 9.74
N GLY A 86 -3.73 -9.97 9.82
CA GLY A 86 -5.19 -9.99 9.98
C GLY A 86 -5.92 -10.56 8.78
N LEU A 87 -5.47 -10.25 7.56
CA LEU A 87 -6.04 -10.80 6.31
C LEU A 87 -5.83 -12.31 6.20
N ASP A 88 -4.65 -12.80 6.60
CA ASP A 88 -4.33 -14.23 6.61
C ASP A 88 -5.16 -15.00 7.65
N ALA A 89 -5.55 -14.34 8.74
CA ALA A 89 -6.41 -14.92 9.79
C ALA A 89 -7.92 -14.86 9.48
N ALA A 90 -8.34 -13.89 8.66
CA ALA A 90 -9.75 -13.69 8.31
C ALA A 90 -10.27 -14.81 7.39
N ILE A 91 -11.51 -15.25 7.58
CA ILE A 91 -12.13 -16.39 6.85
C ILE A 91 -13.41 -16.08 6.05
N GLY A 92 -13.97 -14.86 6.14
CA GLY A 92 -15.15 -14.39 5.39
C GLY A 92 -15.01 -14.32 3.87
N ASP A 93 -16.12 -14.40 3.14
CA ASP A 93 -16.19 -14.24 1.68
C ASP A 93 -15.84 -12.80 1.25
N TYR A 94 -16.20 -11.84 2.10
CA TYR A 94 -15.85 -10.44 2.00
C TYR A 94 -15.07 -10.03 3.24
N VAL A 95 -14.06 -9.19 3.06
CA VAL A 95 -13.22 -8.71 4.14
C VAL A 95 -13.17 -7.20 4.12
N TYR A 96 -13.64 -6.57 5.20
CA TYR A 96 -13.42 -5.15 5.44
C TYR A 96 -12.02 -4.94 6.00
N GLU A 97 -11.31 -3.98 5.44
CA GLU A 97 -9.97 -3.57 5.84
C GLU A 97 -10.03 -2.17 6.44
N PHE A 98 -9.90 -2.07 7.77
CA PHE A 98 -9.89 -0.82 8.49
C PHE A 98 -8.47 -0.46 8.94
N ASP A 99 -7.85 0.50 8.23
CA ASP A 99 -6.50 0.97 8.51
C ASP A 99 -6.42 1.93 9.73
N SER A 100 -7.57 2.34 10.30
CA SER A 100 -7.67 3.24 11.45
C SER A 100 -8.97 3.03 12.22
N THR A 101 -8.92 3.27 13.52
CA THR A 101 -10.08 3.25 14.43
C THR A 101 -10.93 4.53 14.39
N ARG A 102 -10.64 5.47 13.47
CA ARG A 102 -11.46 6.68 13.27
C ARG A 102 -12.50 6.45 12.18
N MET A 103 -13.74 6.86 12.44
CA MET A 103 -14.82 6.88 11.45
C MET A 103 -15.11 8.33 10.99
N PRO A 104 -14.40 8.84 9.96
CA PRO A 104 -14.76 10.11 9.33
C PRO A 104 -15.98 9.97 8.38
N TYR A 105 -16.49 8.75 8.21
CA TYR A 105 -17.61 8.39 7.35
C TYR A 105 -18.83 7.92 8.19
N PRO A 106 -20.06 8.06 7.68
CA PRO A 106 -21.23 7.45 8.28
C PRO A 106 -21.12 5.92 8.35
N ALA A 107 -21.56 5.28 9.43
CA ALA A 107 -21.52 3.81 9.58
C ALA A 107 -22.24 3.08 8.44
N ALA A 108 -23.31 3.67 7.89
CA ALA A 108 -24.05 3.15 6.73
C ALA A 108 -23.16 2.92 5.48
N CYS A 109 -22.01 3.60 5.37
CA CYS A 109 -21.07 3.37 4.28
C CYS A 109 -20.49 1.94 4.30
N ILE A 110 -20.44 1.28 5.45
CA ILE A 110 -19.97 -0.11 5.58
C ILE A 110 -20.91 -1.02 4.76
N PHE A 111 -22.22 -0.95 5.00
CA PHE A 111 -23.18 -1.75 4.23
C PHE A 111 -23.26 -1.32 2.75
N GLN A 112 -23.18 -0.02 2.45
CA GLN A 112 -23.14 0.47 1.06
C GLN A 112 -21.93 -0.06 0.27
N ALA A 113 -20.77 -0.21 0.92
CA ALA A 113 -19.59 -0.79 0.28
C ALA A 113 -19.86 -2.26 -0.12
N TYR A 114 -20.56 -3.01 0.72
CA TYR A 114 -21.00 -4.37 0.39
C TYR A 114 -22.00 -4.42 -0.75
N GLN A 115 -22.99 -3.53 -0.76
CA GLN A 115 -23.94 -3.44 -1.88
C GLN A 115 -23.22 -3.17 -3.20
N THR A 116 -22.26 -2.24 -3.20
CA THR A 116 -21.40 -1.96 -4.37
C THR A 116 -20.56 -3.16 -4.78
N ALA A 117 -20.11 -3.99 -3.84
CA ALA A 117 -19.36 -5.21 -4.15
C ALA A 117 -20.24 -6.26 -4.83
N LEU A 118 -21.51 -6.37 -4.45
CA LEU A 118 -22.48 -7.28 -5.09
C LEU A 118 -22.78 -6.92 -6.55
N GLU A 119 -22.52 -5.69 -6.99
CA GLU A 119 -22.60 -5.27 -8.40
C GLU A 119 -21.48 -5.87 -9.29
N GLY A 120 -20.64 -6.73 -8.73
CA GLY A 120 -19.54 -7.41 -9.40
C GLY A 120 -18.21 -6.67 -9.28
N ASN A 121 -18.05 -5.82 -8.26
CA ASN A 121 -16.80 -5.17 -7.92
C ASN A 121 -16.06 -6.03 -6.88
N ASP A 122 -14.81 -6.38 -7.15
CA ASP A 122 -14.00 -7.20 -6.27
C ASP A 122 -13.34 -6.40 -5.14
N ILE A 123 -13.08 -5.12 -5.39
CA ILE A 123 -12.45 -4.19 -4.47
C ILE A 123 -13.28 -2.90 -4.47
N VAL A 124 -13.78 -2.51 -3.30
CA VAL A 124 -14.54 -1.26 -3.10
C VAL A 124 -13.78 -0.39 -2.11
N SER A 125 -13.31 0.76 -2.57
CA SER A 125 -12.59 1.73 -1.72
C SER A 125 -13.53 2.84 -1.31
N VAL A 126 -13.65 3.11 -0.01
CA VAL A 126 -14.50 4.20 0.49
C VAL A 126 -13.65 5.45 0.66
N CYS A 127 -13.89 6.45 -0.18
CA CYS A 127 -13.04 7.63 -0.33
C CYS A 127 -13.80 8.93 0.00
N PRO A 128 -13.16 9.94 0.61
CA PRO A 128 -13.78 11.25 0.78
C PRO A 128 -13.95 11.93 -0.59
N GLY A 129 -15.05 12.66 -0.77
CA GLY A 129 -15.31 13.43 -1.99
C GLY A 129 -14.23 14.49 -2.30
N ALA A 130 -13.60 15.06 -1.27
CA ALA A 130 -12.50 16.01 -1.39
C ALA A 130 -11.25 15.54 -0.63
N THR A 131 -10.14 15.40 -1.36
CA THR A 131 -8.81 15.19 -0.78
C THR A 131 -8.00 16.47 -0.97
N ARG A 132 -7.35 16.97 0.09
CA ARG A 132 -6.31 18.01 0.01
C ARG A 132 -5.12 17.53 0.82
N GLY A 133 -3.96 17.35 0.18
CA GLY A 133 -2.76 16.99 0.92
C GLY A 133 -1.55 16.58 0.07
N SER A 134 -0.42 16.39 0.76
CA SER A 134 0.88 15.99 0.18
C SER A 134 0.86 14.66 -0.58
N SER A 135 -0.19 13.85 -0.39
CA SER A 135 -0.38 12.58 -1.09
C SER A 135 -0.76 12.74 -2.57
N GLU A 136 -1.23 13.92 -2.99
CA GLU A 136 -1.59 14.18 -4.40
C GLU A 136 -0.40 14.00 -5.35
N LEU A 137 0.79 14.46 -4.97
CA LEU A 137 1.99 14.32 -5.80
C LEU A 137 2.40 12.85 -5.92
N PHE A 138 2.36 12.11 -4.81
CA PHE A 138 2.65 10.68 -4.80
C PHE A 138 1.66 9.92 -5.71
N TYR A 139 0.37 10.11 -5.52
CA TYR A 139 -0.64 9.47 -6.36
C TYR A 139 -0.53 9.91 -7.82
N LYS A 140 -0.18 11.17 -8.10
CA LYS A 140 0.05 11.64 -9.48
C LYS A 140 1.20 10.92 -10.14
N ILE A 141 2.33 10.72 -9.45
CA ILE A 141 3.48 9.98 -9.97
C ILE A 141 3.11 8.49 -10.12
N PHE A 142 2.57 7.86 -9.08
CA PHE A 142 2.18 6.45 -9.12
C PHE A 142 1.17 6.17 -10.25
N ASN A 143 0.13 6.99 -10.39
CA ASN A 143 -0.90 6.82 -11.41
C ASN A 143 -0.40 7.15 -12.83
N ALA A 144 0.67 7.92 -12.97
CA ALA A 144 1.26 8.21 -14.28
C ALA A 144 2.19 7.09 -14.77
N TYR A 145 2.87 6.40 -13.84
CA TYR A 145 3.87 5.38 -14.18
C TYR A 145 3.41 3.94 -13.91
N SER A 146 2.31 3.74 -13.19
CA SER A 146 1.69 2.43 -13.08
C SER A 146 0.91 2.10 -14.35
N HIS A 147 1.07 0.88 -14.85
CA HIS A 147 0.26 0.35 -15.96
C HIS A 147 -1.15 -0.10 -15.50
N SER A 148 -1.57 0.32 -14.31
CA SER A 148 -2.86 -0.03 -13.73
C SER A 148 -3.99 0.82 -14.35
N PRO A 149 -5.14 0.21 -14.70
CA PRO A 149 -6.32 0.96 -15.14
C PRO A 149 -6.95 1.80 -14.01
N TYR A 150 -6.59 1.54 -12.75
CA TYR A 150 -7.15 2.19 -11.57
C TYR A 150 -6.19 3.20 -10.94
N ARG A 151 -6.75 4.37 -10.59
CA ARG A 151 -6.03 5.48 -9.94
C ARG A 151 -6.10 5.33 -8.43
N LEU A 152 -4.94 5.30 -7.78
CA LEU A 152 -4.86 5.30 -6.32
C LEU A 152 -5.36 6.62 -5.74
N ARG A 153 -6.13 6.51 -4.64
CA ARG A 153 -6.63 7.62 -3.83
C ARG A 153 -6.46 7.31 -2.34
N THR A 154 -6.60 8.36 -1.53
CA THR A 154 -6.78 8.18 -0.09
C THR A 154 -8.19 7.69 0.17
N ASP A 155 -8.29 6.53 0.81
CA ASP A 155 -9.48 5.86 1.28
C ASP A 155 -9.53 5.90 2.81
N ALA A 156 -10.72 5.76 3.38
CA ALA A 156 -10.93 5.60 4.80
C ALA A 156 -10.92 4.11 5.20
N PHE A 157 -11.53 3.26 4.36
CA PHE A 157 -11.49 1.80 4.48
C PHE A 157 -11.77 1.15 3.13
N ARG A 158 -11.53 -0.15 3.04
CA ARG A 158 -11.80 -0.97 1.85
C ARG A 158 -12.66 -2.17 2.20
N LEU A 159 -13.46 -2.61 1.23
CA LEU A 159 -14.06 -3.94 1.22
C LEU A 159 -13.46 -4.72 0.06
N VAL A 160 -12.96 -5.91 0.35
CA VAL A 160 -12.25 -6.75 -0.62
C VAL A 160 -12.85 -8.15 -0.61
N THR A 161 -13.08 -8.71 -1.78
CA THR A 161 -13.51 -10.11 -1.91
C THR A 161 -12.38 -11.07 -1.57
N ARG A 162 -12.71 -12.26 -1.07
CA ARG A 162 -11.75 -13.35 -0.85
C ARG A 162 -10.96 -13.67 -2.12
N ARG A 163 -11.61 -13.59 -3.29
CA ARG A 163 -10.98 -13.75 -4.61
C ARG A 163 -9.86 -12.74 -4.84
N ALA A 164 -10.07 -11.47 -4.50
CA ALA A 164 -9.06 -10.43 -4.64
C ALA A 164 -7.88 -10.62 -3.70
N ILE A 165 -8.13 -10.92 -2.43
CA ILE A 165 -7.08 -11.23 -1.44
C ILE A 165 -6.21 -12.38 -1.94
N ASN A 166 -6.83 -13.51 -2.33
CA ASN A 166 -6.11 -14.69 -2.79
C ASN A 166 -5.29 -14.43 -4.05
N ARG A 167 -5.82 -13.65 -5.00
CA ARG A 167 -5.09 -13.27 -6.22
C ARG A 167 -3.87 -12.42 -5.91
N VAL A 168 -4.05 -11.41 -5.06
CA VAL A 168 -2.97 -10.51 -4.69
C VAL A 168 -1.88 -11.24 -3.91
N HIS A 169 -2.28 -12.09 -2.96
CA HIS A 169 -1.36 -12.96 -2.23
C HIS A 169 -0.57 -13.90 -3.16
N ALA A 170 -1.19 -14.39 -4.23
CA ALA A 170 -0.51 -15.22 -5.24
C ALA A 170 0.43 -14.42 -6.16
N SER A 171 0.09 -13.17 -6.51
CA SER A 171 0.87 -12.35 -7.45
C SER A 171 2.07 -11.65 -6.81
N SER A 172 1.96 -11.24 -5.54
CA SER A 172 3.07 -10.67 -4.80
C SER A 172 3.03 -11.18 -3.38
N ALA A 173 4.04 -11.96 -3.01
CA ALA A 173 4.24 -12.31 -1.61
C ALA A 173 4.55 -11.05 -0.78
N HIS A 174 5.02 -9.95 -1.39
CA HIS A 174 5.42 -8.73 -0.67
C HIS A 174 4.51 -7.59 -1.07
N LEU A 175 3.67 -7.19 -0.13
CA LEU A 175 2.77 -6.06 -0.25
C LEU A 175 3.34 -4.91 0.56
N PRO A 176 4.36 -4.17 0.07
CA PRO A 176 4.78 -2.95 0.75
C PRO A 176 3.65 -1.92 0.79
N TYR A 177 2.69 -2.04 -0.13
CA TYR A 177 1.45 -1.27 -0.09
C TYR A 177 0.28 -2.05 -0.70
N ARG A 178 -0.66 -2.49 0.14
CA ARG A 178 -1.84 -3.26 -0.27
C ARG A 178 -2.60 -2.62 -1.44
N LYS A 179 -2.73 -1.29 -1.44
CA LYS A 179 -3.49 -0.59 -2.49
C LYS A 179 -2.85 -0.72 -3.87
N ALA A 180 -1.53 -0.59 -3.96
CA ALA A 180 -0.81 -0.70 -5.22
C ALA A 180 -1.00 -2.10 -5.82
N ALA A 181 -0.95 -3.14 -4.99
CA ALA A 181 -1.14 -4.49 -5.47
C ALA A 181 -2.60 -4.82 -5.82
N TYR A 182 -3.58 -4.27 -5.11
CA TYR A 182 -4.99 -4.35 -5.52
C TYR A 182 -5.20 -3.70 -6.89
N ALA A 183 -4.60 -2.55 -7.13
CA ALA A 183 -4.64 -1.88 -8.44
C ALA A 183 -3.93 -2.72 -9.53
N ALA A 184 -2.81 -3.36 -9.21
CA ALA A 184 -2.07 -4.24 -10.12
C ALA A 184 -2.75 -5.61 -10.37
N SER A 185 -3.71 -6.02 -9.53
CA SER A 185 -4.39 -7.32 -9.63
C SER A 185 -5.27 -7.50 -10.88
N GLY A 186 -5.59 -6.39 -11.57
CA GLY A 186 -6.46 -6.35 -12.73
C GLY A 186 -7.93 -6.68 -12.44
N LEU A 187 -8.33 -6.79 -11.17
CA LEU A 187 -9.71 -7.02 -10.76
C LEU A 187 -10.54 -5.74 -10.78
N ARG A 188 -11.87 -5.89 -10.83
CA ARG A 188 -12.79 -4.74 -10.88
C ARG A 188 -12.74 -3.97 -9.56
N MET A 189 -12.34 -2.71 -9.63
CA MET A 189 -12.26 -1.79 -8.50
C MET A 189 -13.20 -0.59 -8.71
N THR A 190 -13.89 -0.18 -7.65
CA THR A 190 -14.77 1.00 -7.63
C THR A 190 -14.54 1.84 -6.37
N ASP A 191 -14.67 3.16 -6.50
CA ASP A 191 -14.64 4.10 -5.37
C ASP A 191 -16.07 4.47 -4.95
N LEU A 192 -16.39 4.28 -3.67
CA LEU A 192 -17.59 4.82 -3.03
C LEU A 192 -17.24 6.15 -2.37
N LEU A 193 -17.91 7.24 -2.77
CA LEU A 193 -17.64 8.57 -2.24
C LEU A 193 -18.53 8.90 -1.05
N PHE A 194 -17.96 9.48 0.00
CA PHE A 194 -18.71 10.04 1.12
C PHE A 194 -18.40 11.52 1.33
N ASP A 195 -19.40 12.25 1.85
CA ASP A 195 -19.26 13.64 2.27
C ASP A 195 -18.56 13.71 3.62
N GLY A 196 -17.24 13.86 3.59
CA GLY A 196 -16.41 13.99 4.76
C GLY A 196 -14.98 14.37 4.42
N ARG A 197 -14.16 14.60 5.44
CA ARG A 197 -12.74 14.94 5.30
C ARG A 197 -11.90 13.96 6.09
N MET A 198 -10.79 13.53 5.50
CA MET A 198 -9.73 12.87 6.27
C MET A 198 -8.84 13.93 6.90
N THR A 199 -8.95 14.06 8.21
CA THR A 199 -8.22 15.09 8.98
C THR A 199 -6.79 14.67 9.32
N GLU A 200 -6.45 13.39 9.17
CA GLU A 200 -5.17 12.87 9.65
C GLU A 200 -4.12 12.73 8.55
N LYS A 201 -2.97 13.34 8.81
CA LYS A 201 -1.75 13.20 8.02
C LYS A 201 -1.01 12.00 8.61
N GLN A 202 -1.18 10.81 8.05
CA GLN A 202 -0.40 9.65 8.48
C GLN A 202 1.08 9.86 8.14
N SER A 203 1.89 10.22 9.14
CA SER A 203 3.34 10.25 9.05
C SER A 203 3.87 8.82 8.90
N GLY A 204 4.92 8.64 8.08
CA GLY A 204 5.55 7.32 7.86
C GLY A 204 5.16 6.61 6.56
N ARG A 205 4.09 7.03 5.86
CA ARG A 205 3.72 6.46 4.55
C ARG A 205 4.70 6.79 3.42
N PHE A 206 5.60 7.76 3.59
CA PHE A 206 6.49 8.21 2.51
C PHE A 206 7.52 7.16 2.11
N ASN A 207 8.13 6.46 3.08
CA ASN A 207 9.09 5.40 2.76
C ASN A 207 8.38 4.21 2.11
N LEU A 208 7.25 3.75 2.68
CA LEU A 208 6.40 2.70 2.08
C LEU A 208 5.95 3.06 0.66
N ALA A 209 5.62 4.32 0.42
CA ALA A 209 5.24 4.84 -0.88
C ALA A 209 6.41 4.82 -1.88
N ILE A 210 7.62 5.22 -1.46
CA ILE A 210 8.84 5.13 -2.28
C ILE A 210 9.18 3.67 -2.58
N ASP A 211 9.14 2.79 -1.59
CA ASP A 211 9.43 1.37 -1.76
C ASP A 211 8.42 0.72 -2.69
N SER A 212 7.14 1.09 -2.58
CA SER A 212 6.08 0.62 -3.48
C SER A 212 6.21 1.19 -4.89
N LEU A 213 6.66 2.44 -5.02
CA LEU A 213 6.97 3.02 -6.32
C LEU A 213 8.15 2.28 -6.97
N ALA A 214 9.19 1.98 -6.20
CA ALA A 214 10.34 1.22 -6.68
C ALA A 214 9.96 -0.23 -7.06
N LEU A 215 9.06 -0.86 -6.31
CA LEU A 215 8.67 -2.26 -6.52
C LEU A 215 7.62 -2.46 -7.63
N TYR A 216 6.60 -1.59 -7.70
CA TYR A 216 5.47 -1.77 -8.61
C TYR A 216 5.54 -0.91 -9.87
N THR A 217 6.55 -0.04 -10.00
CA THR A 217 6.69 0.82 -11.18
C THR A 217 8.12 0.84 -11.68
N ASP A 218 8.29 0.93 -13.00
CA ASP A 218 9.59 1.20 -13.61
C ASP A 218 10.08 2.65 -13.40
N ALA A 219 9.48 3.43 -12.49
CA ALA A 219 9.81 4.84 -12.33
C ALA A 219 11.27 5.06 -11.95
N GLY A 220 11.79 4.27 -10.99
CA GLY A 220 13.20 4.33 -10.61
C GLY A 220 14.14 4.02 -11.77
N PHE A 221 13.84 2.97 -12.52
CA PHE A 221 14.57 2.60 -13.73
C PHE A 221 14.49 3.69 -14.82
N LYS A 222 13.31 4.23 -15.12
CA LYS A 222 13.10 5.26 -16.16
C LYS A 222 13.78 6.58 -15.80
N VAL A 223 13.76 6.99 -14.52
CA VAL A 223 14.47 8.18 -14.05
C VAL A 223 15.98 7.98 -14.16
N SER A 224 16.50 6.84 -13.69
CA SER A 224 17.92 6.51 -13.79
C SER A 224 18.37 6.46 -15.25
N MET A 225 17.62 5.77 -16.12
CA MET A 225 17.87 5.70 -17.56
C MET A 225 17.83 7.09 -18.21
N GLY A 226 16.90 7.96 -17.82
CA GLY A 226 16.82 9.34 -18.31
C GLY A 226 18.04 10.19 -17.94
N ILE A 227 18.51 10.09 -16.68
CA ILE A 227 19.72 10.78 -16.22
C ILE A 227 20.94 10.24 -16.99
N THR A 228 21.07 8.93 -17.14
CA THR A 228 22.16 8.32 -17.91
C THR A 228 22.14 8.77 -19.38
N LEU A 229 20.99 8.74 -20.05
CA LEU A 229 20.89 9.17 -21.45
C LEU A 229 21.19 10.66 -21.62
N CYS A 230 20.77 11.50 -20.68
CA CYS A 230 21.10 12.93 -20.66
C CYS A 230 22.61 13.14 -20.50
N MET A 231 23.24 12.46 -19.55
CA MET A 231 24.69 12.53 -19.35
C MET A 231 25.47 11.99 -20.55
N LEU A 232 24.99 10.91 -21.18
CA LEU A 232 25.56 10.38 -22.41
C LEU A 232 25.46 11.38 -23.56
N ALA A 233 24.32 12.06 -23.70
CA ALA A 233 24.13 13.09 -24.73
C ALA A 233 25.03 14.31 -24.51
N LEU A 234 25.18 14.76 -23.25
CA LEU A 234 26.11 15.82 -22.89
C LEU A 234 27.57 15.42 -23.18
N ALA A 235 27.94 14.18 -22.85
CA ALA A 235 29.26 13.65 -23.16
C ALA A 235 29.49 13.58 -24.68
N LEU A 236 28.51 13.12 -25.46
CA LEU A 236 28.60 13.12 -26.93
C LEU A 236 28.71 14.54 -27.50
N ALA A 237 27.98 15.52 -26.95
CA ALA A 237 28.06 16.91 -27.37
C ALA A 237 29.43 17.53 -27.06
N GLU A 238 29.98 17.26 -25.86
CA GLU A 238 31.33 17.68 -25.47
C GLU A 238 32.39 17.04 -26.37
N LEU A 239 32.25 15.75 -26.67
CA LEU A 239 33.12 15.01 -27.59
C LEU A 239 33.10 15.65 -28.99
N LEU A 240 31.92 15.98 -29.49
CA LEU A 240 31.77 16.59 -30.81
C LEU A 240 32.39 17.98 -30.84
N TYR A 241 32.20 18.77 -29.78
CA TYR A 241 32.85 20.07 -29.61
C TYR A 241 34.37 19.97 -29.57
N THR A 242 34.93 19.01 -28.83
CA THR A 242 36.38 18.78 -28.80
C THR A 242 36.93 18.38 -30.16
N LEU A 243 36.21 17.53 -30.91
CA LEU A 243 36.59 17.15 -32.27
C LEU A 243 36.56 18.36 -33.23
N VAL A 244 35.53 19.20 -33.17
CA VAL A 244 35.46 20.41 -34.01
C VAL A 244 36.65 21.34 -33.72
N ILE A 245 36.98 21.60 -32.45
CA ILE A 245 38.14 22.43 -32.08
C ILE A 245 39.45 21.80 -32.55
N PHE A 246 39.58 20.48 -32.43
CA PHE A 246 40.76 19.76 -32.90
C PHE A 246 41.01 19.96 -34.40
N PHE A 247 39.95 19.98 -35.22
CA PHE A 247 40.05 20.16 -36.67
C PHE A 247 40.07 21.64 -37.14
N THR A 248 39.54 22.59 -36.36
CA THR A 248 39.34 23.98 -36.79
C THR A 248 40.15 25.03 -36.03
N GLY A 249 40.75 24.70 -34.88
CA GLY A 249 41.46 25.65 -34.02
C GLY A 249 42.90 25.22 -33.68
N HIS A 250 43.64 26.10 -32.99
CA HIS A 250 44.88 25.77 -32.28
C HIS A 250 44.54 25.45 -30.81
N PRO A 251 44.16 24.20 -30.48
CA PRO A 251 43.83 23.84 -29.10
C PRO A 251 45.05 24.03 -28.18
N VAL A 252 44.79 24.42 -26.94
CA VAL A 252 45.79 24.41 -25.87
C VAL A 252 46.34 22.98 -25.75
N ALA A 253 47.68 22.85 -25.76
CA ALA A 253 48.33 21.54 -25.78
C ALA A 253 47.84 20.64 -24.62
N GLY A 254 47.42 19.42 -24.95
CA GLY A 254 46.93 18.43 -23.99
C GLY A 254 45.49 18.59 -23.52
N TRP A 255 44.82 19.70 -23.81
CA TRP A 255 43.42 19.91 -23.39
C TRP A 255 42.45 18.97 -24.11
N THR A 256 42.58 18.82 -25.42
CA THR A 256 41.73 17.95 -26.26
C THR A 256 41.84 16.48 -25.88
N THR A 257 43.05 15.97 -25.65
CA THR A 257 43.27 14.57 -25.24
C THR A 257 42.73 14.31 -23.84
N THR A 258 42.86 15.28 -22.93
CA THR A 258 42.37 15.15 -21.55
C THR A 258 40.85 15.14 -21.51
N MET A 259 40.19 16.09 -22.21
CA MET A 259 38.73 16.14 -22.30
C MET A 259 38.14 14.90 -22.99
N PHE A 260 38.79 14.40 -24.05
CA PHE A 260 38.37 13.17 -24.72
C PHE A 260 38.36 11.96 -23.78
N VAL A 261 39.45 11.73 -23.02
CA VAL A 261 39.54 10.61 -22.07
C VAL A 261 38.51 10.76 -20.94
N ILE A 262 38.35 11.96 -20.39
CA ILE A 262 37.37 12.24 -19.33
C ILE A 262 35.95 11.96 -19.82
N THR A 263 35.59 12.45 -21.00
CA THR A 263 34.26 12.32 -21.58
C THR A 263 33.90 10.86 -21.87
N VAL A 264 34.81 10.12 -22.52
CA VAL A 264 34.61 8.69 -22.79
C VAL A 264 34.58 7.88 -21.48
N GLY A 265 35.42 8.23 -20.51
CA GLY A 265 35.45 7.61 -19.19
C GLY A 265 34.14 7.77 -18.42
N PHE A 266 33.60 8.99 -18.35
CA PHE A 266 32.30 9.25 -17.71
C PHE A 266 31.15 8.56 -18.44
N SER A 267 31.15 8.59 -19.77
CA SER A 267 30.17 7.86 -20.58
C SER A 267 30.15 6.36 -20.25
N GLY A 268 31.33 5.74 -20.17
CA GLY A 268 31.47 4.33 -19.80
C GLY A 268 31.00 4.04 -18.38
N LEU A 269 31.34 4.91 -17.42
CA LEU A 269 30.92 4.80 -16.03
C LEU A 269 29.38 4.82 -15.90
N PHE A 270 28.71 5.75 -16.58
CA PHE A 270 27.25 5.84 -16.57
C PHE A 270 26.59 4.60 -17.20
N ALA A 271 27.15 4.06 -18.29
CA ALA A 271 26.63 2.84 -18.91
C ALA A 271 26.72 1.63 -17.97
N VAL A 272 27.85 1.46 -17.29
CA VAL A 272 28.01 0.40 -16.27
C VAL A 272 27.04 0.58 -15.12
N LEU A 273 26.85 1.82 -14.64
CA LEU A 273 25.91 2.11 -13.56
C LEU A 273 24.47 1.73 -13.95
N THR A 274 24.05 1.98 -15.20
CA THR A 274 22.73 1.55 -15.69
C THR A 274 22.56 0.03 -15.65
N ILE A 275 23.58 -0.72 -16.03
CA ILE A 275 23.57 -2.19 -15.97
C ILE A 275 23.46 -2.65 -14.52
N VAL A 276 24.24 -2.06 -13.60
CA VAL A 276 24.19 -2.37 -12.16
C VAL A 276 22.79 -2.11 -11.59
N VAL A 277 22.17 -0.97 -11.91
CA VAL A 277 20.80 -0.65 -11.46
C VAL A 277 19.79 -1.68 -11.98
N LYS A 278 19.93 -2.14 -13.24
CA LYS A 278 19.05 -3.18 -13.80
C LYS A 278 19.18 -4.52 -13.06
N TYR A 279 20.41 -4.93 -12.74
CA TYR A 279 20.64 -6.15 -11.96
C TYR A 279 20.16 -6.02 -10.52
N LEU A 280 20.32 -4.85 -9.89
CA LEU A 280 19.81 -4.60 -8.54
C LEU A 280 18.28 -4.75 -8.50
N SER A 281 17.58 -4.21 -9.51
CA SER A 281 16.14 -4.39 -9.67
C SER A 281 15.74 -5.87 -9.81
N LEU A 282 16.45 -6.63 -10.65
CA LEU A 282 16.23 -8.07 -10.82
C LEU A 282 16.50 -8.87 -9.54
N LEU A 283 17.53 -8.51 -8.78
CA LEU A 283 17.83 -9.15 -7.50
C LEU A 283 16.76 -8.83 -6.46
N LEU A 284 16.32 -7.57 -6.38
CA LEU A 284 15.23 -7.16 -5.50
C LEU A 284 14.01 -8.06 -5.73
N ASP A 285 13.58 -8.23 -6.98
CA ASP A 285 12.47 -9.10 -7.37
C ASP A 285 12.63 -10.55 -6.89
N LEU A 286 13.86 -11.07 -6.87
CA LEU A 286 14.18 -12.45 -6.49
C LEU A 286 14.36 -12.67 -4.98
N THR A 287 14.78 -11.65 -4.23
CA THR A 287 15.14 -11.80 -2.80
C THR A 287 13.93 -11.80 -1.86
N PHE A 288 12.74 -11.55 -2.41
CA PHE A 288 11.47 -11.47 -1.70
C PHE A 288 10.92 -12.85 -1.26
N LYS A 289 11.71 -13.63 -0.49
CA LYS A 289 11.25 -14.82 0.25
C LYS A 289 11.86 -14.89 1.65
N GLN A 290 11.30 -14.13 2.58
CA GLN A 290 11.51 -14.33 4.02
C GLN A 290 10.21 -14.08 4.81
N GLN A 291 10.15 -14.66 6.02
CA GLN A 291 9.01 -14.69 6.92
C GLN A 291 8.64 -13.26 7.36
N LYS A 292 7.38 -12.85 7.14
CA LYS A 292 6.98 -11.44 6.93
C LYS A 292 6.60 -10.69 8.20
N TYR A 293 6.03 -11.39 9.15
CA TYR A 293 5.59 -10.84 10.42
C TYR A 293 5.58 -11.97 11.46
N LEU A 294 5.69 -11.59 12.73
CA LEU A 294 5.81 -12.54 13.83
C LEU A 294 4.62 -12.33 14.75
N VAL A 295 3.69 -13.29 14.74
CA VAL A 295 2.55 -13.34 15.66
C VAL A 295 3.03 -13.99 16.96
N GLU A 296 2.83 -13.30 18.08
CA GLU A 296 3.11 -13.83 19.42
C GLU A 296 2.03 -14.81 19.85
N SER A 297 0.77 -14.40 19.74
CA SER A 297 -0.37 -15.22 20.14
C SER A 297 -1.65 -14.81 19.44
N ILE A 298 -2.63 -15.72 19.43
CA ILE A 298 -3.97 -15.49 18.89
C ILE A 298 -4.97 -15.75 20.01
N GLU A 299 -5.70 -14.71 20.41
CA GLU A 299 -6.77 -14.79 21.40
C GLU A 299 -8.13 -14.82 20.67
N LYS A 300 -8.93 -15.87 20.88
CA LYS A 300 -10.30 -15.94 20.35
C LYS A 300 -11.30 -15.78 21.49
N LEU A 301 -12.16 -14.78 21.37
CA LEU A 301 -13.24 -14.47 22.29
C LEU A 301 -14.58 -14.80 21.63
N GLN A 302 -15.34 -15.68 22.25
CA GLN A 302 -16.69 -16.05 21.84
C GLN A 302 -17.51 -16.35 23.10
N LYS A 303 -18.76 -15.84 23.14
CA LYS A 303 -19.70 -16.04 24.24
C LYS A 303 -20.33 -17.44 24.23
#